data_AF-A0A1I8A6K1-F1
#
_entry.id   AF-A0A1I8A6K1-F1
#
_cell.length_a   1.000
_cell.length_b   1.000
_cell.length_c   1.000
_cell.angle_alpha   90.00
_cell.angle_beta   90.00
_cell.angle_gamma   90.00
#
_symmetry.space_group_name_H-M   'P 1'
#
loop_
_entity.id
_entity.type
_entity.pdbx_description
1 polymer ?
#
loop_
_entity_poly.entity_id
_entity_poly.type
_entity_poly.pdbx_seq_one_letter_code
_entity_poly.pdbx_strand_id
1 'polypeptide(L)'
;MVNGNCYSISGVNGPCTHDAQCQEPGNQLFCQRGFCQYRTYRNPTDTVYPTCQVAGMQPEIVNGEVKNCLLQFCGTGYRCEYNRNFNGGQYICCGSSTSSLFGIVKMHPVTRTPLQCYAVNSCTFVDYPHCVFSNRYGYNVCCSKKNCV
;
A
#
# COMPACT_ATOMS: atom_id res chain seq x y z
N MET A 1 -11.64 -20.16 -14.61
CA MET A 1 -10.22 -20.57 -14.67
C MET A 1 -9.36 -19.44 -14.13
N VAL A 2 -8.39 -19.74 -13.27
CA VAL A 2 -7.36 -18.79 -12.83
C VAL A 2 -6.01 -19.47 -13.08
N ASN A 3 -5.15 -18.86 -13.90
CA ASN A 3 -3.85 -19.42 -14.31
C ASN A 3 -3.90 -20.87 -14.84
N GLY A 4 -4.91 -21.18 -15.68
CA GLY A 4 -5.04 -22.51 -16.28
C GLY A 4 -5.60 -23.60 -15.36
N ASN A 5 -5.85 -23.30 -14.08
CA ASN A 5 -6.48 -24.23 -13.15
C ASN A 5 -8.01 -23.99 -13.09
N CYS A 6 -8.76 -25.10 -13.17
CA CYS A 6 -10.20 -25.12 -12.97
C CYS A 6 -10.50 -25.21 -11.47
N TYR A 7 -11.16 -24.19 -10.96
CA TYR A 7 -11.64 -24.16 -9.58
C TYR A 7 -13.16 -24.18 -9.59
N SER A 8 -13.75 -24.89 -8.63
CA SER A 8 -15.20 -24.90 -8.45
C SER A 8 -15.71 -23.51 -8.11
N ILE A 9 -16.86 -23.17 -8.70
CA ILE A 9 -17.60 -21.95 -8.38
C ILE A 9 -18.29 -22.16 -7.02
N SER A 10 -18.24 -21.13 -6.18
CA SER A 10 -18.81 -21.09 -4.83
C SER A 10 -19.71 -19.87 -4.69
N GLY A 11 -20.89 -20.05 -4.08
CA GLY A 11 -21.77 -18.95 -3.64
C GLY A 11 -21.32 -18.35 -2.31
N VAL A 12 -22.12 -17.45 -1.73
CA VAL A 12 -21.77 -16.82 -0.43
C VAL A 12 -21.47 -17.86 0.66
N ASN A 13 -20.47 -17.58 1.49
CA ASN A 13 -19.88 -18.45 2.51
C ASN A 13 -19.31 -19.78 1.99
N GLY A 14 -19.31 -20.02 0.67
CA GLY A 14 -18.64 -21.16 0.07
C GLY A 14 -17.11 -20.99 0.06
N PRO A 15 -16.35 -22.10 0.02
CA PRO A 15 -14.90 -22.05 0.04
C PRO A 15 -14.33 -21.42 -1.23
N CYS A 16 -13.25 -20.66 -1.08
CA CYS A 16 -12.57 -20.01 -2.21
C CYS A 16 -11.07 -19.88 -1.97
N THR A 17 -10.32 -19.79 -3.06
CA THR A 17 -8.90 -19.42 -3.09
C THR A 17 -8.68 -18.14 -3.91
N HIS A 18 -9.59 -17.84 -4.83
CA HIS A 18 -9.56 -16.68 -5.72
C HIS A 18 -10.96 -16.08 -5.90
N ASP A 19 -11.02 -14.77 -6.12
CA ASP A 19 -12.28 -14.04 -6.33
C ASP A 19 -13.10 -14.58 -7.49
N ALA A 20 -12.44 -15.06 -8.55
CA ALA A 20 -13.09 -15.62 -9.74
C ALA A 20 -13.96 -16.86 -9.44
N GLN A 21 -13.77 -17.51 -8.28
CA GLN A 21 -14.61 -18.62 -7.83
C GLN A 21 -15.93 -18.14 -7.22
N CYS A 22 -15.98 -16.91 -6.71
CA CYS A 22 -17.12 -16.40 -6.00
C CYS A 22 -18.13 -15.80 -6.99
N GLN A 23 -19.08 -16.62 -7.45
CA GLN A 23 -20.11 -16.20 -8.41
C GLN A 23 -21.50 -16.49 -7.85
N GLU A 24 -22.35 -15.46 -7.84
CA GLU A 24 -23.75 -15.56 -7.48
C GLU A 24 -24.55 -14.60 -8.36
N PRO A 25 -25.70 -15.03 -8.92
CA PRO A 25 -26.49 -14.17 -9.79
C PRO A 25 -26.90 -12.87 -9.09
N GLY A 26 -26.54 -11.74 -9.69
CA GLY A 26 -26.94 -10.40 -9.21
C GLY A 26 -26.06 -9.80 -8.11
N ASN A 27 -25.07 -10.53 -7.57
CA ASN A 27 -24.23 -10.06 -6.49
C ASN A 27 -22.73 -10.12 -6.86
N GLN A 28 -21.97 -9.08 -6.52
CA GLN A 28 -20.52 -9.13 -6.61
C GLN A 28 -19.95 -9.72 -5.31
N LEU A 29 -19.34 -10.90 -5.41
CA LEU A 29 -18.66 -11.56 -4.31
C LEU A 29 -17.14 -11.48 -4.51
N PHE A 30 -16.38 -11.63 -3.42
CA PHE A 30 -14.93 -11.79 -3.47
C PHE A 30 -14.47 -12.81 -2.42
N CYS A 31 -13.26 -13.32 -2.60
CA CYS A 31 -12.71 -14.33 -1.72
C CYS A 31 -12.06 -13.68 -0.50
N GLN A 32 -12.64 -13.91 0.68
CA GLN A 32 -12.16 -13.36 1.94
C GLN A 32 -11.90 -14.49 2.94
N ARG A 33 -10.64 -14.62 3.39
CA ARG A 33 -10.22 -15.63 4.39
C ARG A 33 -10.61 -17.08 4.00
N GLY A 34 -10.59 -17.38 2.71
CA GLY A 34 -10.95 -18.70 2.21
C GLY A 34 -12.45 -18.92 1.99
N PHE A 35 -13.28 -17.88 2.17
CA PHE A 35 -14.73 -17.96 1.95
C PHE A 35 -15.23 -16.81 1.08
N CYS A 36 -16.20 -17.09 0.21
CA CYS A 36 -16.85 -16.08 -0.60
C CYS A 36 -17.70 -15.18 0.28
N GLN A 37 -17.46 -13.87 0.22
CA GLN A 37 -18.21 -12.88 0.97
C GLN A 37 -18.81 -11.87 0.00
N TYR A 38 -19.97 -11.31 0.35
CA TYR A 38 -20.51 -10.20 -0.42
C TYR A 38 -19.49 -9.07 -0.42
N ARG A 39 -19.28 -8.44 -1.59
CA ARG A 39 -18.86 -7.04 -1.58
C ARG A 39 -19.99 -6.32 -0.86
N THR A 40 -19.83 -6.08 0.43
CA THR A 40 -20.57 -5.02 1.08
C THR A 40 -20.14 -3.74 0.39
N TYR A 41 -20.86 -3.39 -0.67
CA TYR A 41 -21.22 -2.00 -0.88
C TYR A 41 -21.99 -1.60 0.38
N ARG A 42 -21.26 -1.28 1.45
CA ARG A 42 -21.82 -0.41 2.47
C ARG A 42 -22.32 0.81 1.71
N ASN A 43 -23.52 1.25 2.06
CA ASN A 43 -24.28 2.30 1.39
C ASN A 43 -23.40 3.35 0.68
N PRO A 44 -23.78 3.86 -0.50
CA PRO A 44 -23.04 4.95 -1.16
C PRO A 44 -22.92 6.23 -0.32
N THR A 45 -23.63 6.33 0.80
CA THR A 45 -23.53 7.40 1.80
C THR A 45 -22.57 7.09 2.95
N ASP A 46 -22.11 5.86 3.08
CA ASP A 46 -21.10 5.41 4.04
C ASP A 46 -19.76 5.53 3.33
N THR A 47 -19.21 6.75 3.27
CA THR A 47 -17.85 7.00 2.77
C THR A 47 -16.89 6.24 3.68
N VAL A 48 -16.62 4.97 3.34
CA VAL A 48 -15.61 4.15 4.00
C VAL A 48 -14.27 4.78 3.64
N TYR A 49 -13.85 5.71 4.49
CA TYR A 49 -12.55 6.32 4.38
C TYR A 49 -11.52 5.21 4.64
N PRO A 50 -10.58 4.98 3.71
CA PRO A 50 -9.56 4.00 3.95
C PRO A 50 -8.78 4.38 5.21
N THR A 51 -8.62 3.43 6.11
CA THR A 51 -7.72 3.59 7.26
C THR A 51 -6.36 3.04 6.91
N CYS A 52 -5.32 3.77 7.32
CA CYS A 52 -3.96 3.26 7.17
C CYS A 52 -3.66 2.19 8.22
N GLN A 53 -2.76 1.26 7.90
CA GLN A 53 -2.37 0.18 8.80
C GLN A 53 -1.66 0.73 10.05
N VAL A 54 -0.94 1.85 9.91
CA VAL A 54 -0.33 2.55 11.05
C VAL A 54 -1.31 3.58 11.60
N ALA A 55 -1.60 3.46 12.89
CA ALA A 55 -2.45 4.41 13.61
C ALA A 55 -1.89 5.84 13.50
N GLY A 56 -2.77 6.80 13.20
CA GLY A 56 -2.40 8.21 13.02
C GLY A 56 -1.88 8.58 11.62
N MET A 57 -1.69 7.61 10.73
CA MET A 57 -1.43 7.88 9.31
C MET A 57 -2.74 8.05 8.53
N GLN A 58 -2.68 8.83 7.46
CA GLN A 58 -3.82 9.18 6.62
C GLN A 58 -3.57 8.75 5.16
N PRO A 59 -4.63 8.41 4.41
CA PRO A 59 -4.52 8.15 2.99
C PRO A 59 -4.06 9.41 2.24
N GLU A 60 -3.23 9.24 1.22
CA GLU A 60 -2.91 10.31 0.28
C GLU A 60 -4.13 10.55 -0.61
N ILE A 61 -4.58 11.80 -0.69
CA ILE A 61 -5.75 12.18 -1.46
C ILE A 61 -5.33 13.17 -2.52
N VAL A 62 -5.69 12.85 -3.76
CA VAL A 62 -5.42 13.68 -4.93
C VAL A 62 -6.75 13.91 -5.63
N ASN A 63 -7.13 15.18 -5.82
CA ASN A 63 -8.40 15.56 -6.45
C ASN A 63 -9.65 14.95 -5.79
N GLY A 64 -9.62 14.76 -4.46
CA GLY A 64 -10.74 14.19 -3.70
C GLY A 64 -10.81 12.66 -3.74
N GLU A 65 -9.91 11.99 -4.45
CA GLU A 65 -9.83 10.53 -4.50
C GLU A 65 -8.60 10.01 -3.76
N VAL A 66 -8.74 8.84 -3.14
CA VAL A 66 -7.63 8.15 -2.48
C VAL A 66 -6.70 7.59 -3.54
N LYS A 67 -5.41 7.94 -3.42
CA LYS A 67 -4.41 7.60 -4.43
C LYS A 67 -4.12 6.10 -4.44
N ASN A 68 -4.38 5.47 -5.58
CA ASN A 68 -4.04 4.07 -5.82
C ASN A 68 -2.56 3.93 -6.18
N CYS A 69 -1.79 3.30 -5.30
CA CYS A 69 -0.35 3.20 -5.47
C CYS A 69 0.11 2.20 -6.53
N LEU A 70 -0.80 1.42 -7.11
CA LEU A 70 -0.53 0.63 -8.32
C LEU A 70 -0.63 1.45 -9.60
N LEU A 71 -1.39 2.56 -9.57
CA LEU A 71 -1.59 3.41 -10.75
C LEU A 71 -0.67 4.63 -10.73
N GLN A 72 -0.36 5.16 -9.54
CA GLN A 72 0.45 6.36 -9.38
C GLN A 72 1.41 6.21 -8.19
N PHE A 73 2.61 6.76 -8.30
CA PHE A 73 3.57 6.75 -7.20
C PHE A 73 3.07 7.60 -6.02
N CYS A 74 3.24 7.07 -4.80
CA CYS A 74 2.95 7.83 -3.59
C CYS A 74 3.84 9.06 -3.45
N GLY A 75 3.26 10.13 -2.93
CA GLY A 75 3.96 11.35 -2.56
C GLY A 75 4.96 11.12 -1.44
N THR A 76 5.81 12.11 -1.22
CA THR A 76 6.80 12.09 -0.13
C THR A 76 6.10 11.94 1.22
N GLY A 77 6.57 11.00 2.06
CA GLY A 77 5.97 10.72 3.37
C GLY A 77 4.82 9.68 3.33
N TYR A 78 4.51 9.14 2.16
CA TYR A 78 3.50 8.10 1.96
C TYR A 78 4.12 6.80 1.45
N ARG A 79 3.63 5.68 1.95
CA ARG A 79 4.00 4.32 1.51
C ARG A 79 2.79 3.61 0.91
N CYS A 80 3.05 2.67 0.02
CA CYS A 80 2.00 1.86 -0.59
C CYS A 80 1.63 0.72 0.37
N GLU A 81 0.36 0.59 0.70
CA GLU A 81 -0.15 -0.51 1.52
C GLU A 81 -1.49 -1.03 1.01
N TYR A 82 -1.72 -2.32 1.20
CA TYR A 82 -2.97 -2.96 0.80
C TYR A 82 -4.06 -2.73 1.86
N ASN A 83 -5.16 -2.10 1.45
CA ASN A 83 -6.35 -1.92 2.24
C ASN A 83 -7.44 -2.88 1.76
N ARG A 84 -7.63 -3.96 2.51
CA ARG A 84 -8.63 -4.99 2.22
C ARG A 84 -10.08 -4.49 2.32
N ASN A 85 -10.32 -3.42 3.09
CA ASN A 85 -11.65 -2.93 3.41
C ASN A 85 -12.09 -1.77 2.49
N PHE A 86 -11.21 -1.30 1.61
CA PHE A 86 -11.47 -0.20 0.67
C PHE A 86 -11.60 -0.72 -0.75
N ASN A 87 -12.68 -0.36 -1.45
CA ASN A 87 -12.97 -0.76 -2.84
C ASN A 87 -12.86 -2.28 -3.14
N GLY A 88 -13.14 -3.12 -2.12
CA GLY A 88 -13.01 -4.57 -2.21
C GLY A 88 -11.57 -5.05 -2.36
N GLY A 89 -10.63 -4.33 -1.75
CA GLY A 89 -9.21 -4.64 -1.78
C GLY A 89 -8.45 -3.76 -2.75
N GLN A 90 -7.82 -2.70 -2.23
CA GLN A 90 -7.04 -1.77 -3.04
C GLN A 90 -5.74 -1.38 -2.36
N TYR A 91 -4.70 -1.22 -3.18
CA TYR A 91 -3.42 -0.65 -2.76
C TYR A 91 -3.53 0.87 -2.72
N ILE A 92 -3.36 1.46 -1.54
CA ILE A 92 -3.50 2.89 -1.30
C ILE A 92 -2.17 3.47 -0.80
N CYS A 93 -1.94 4.75 -1.11
CA CYS A 93 -0.87 5.51 -0.49
C CYS A 93 -1.30 5.94 0.91
N CYS A 94 -0.52 5.59 1.92
CA CYS A 94 -0.83 5.86 3.32
C CYS A 94 0.41 6.38 4.03
N GLY A 95 0.24 7.43 4.82
CA GLY A 95 1.34 8.15 5.43
C GLY A 95 0.88 9.48 5.97
N SER A 96 1.75 10.48 5.95
CA SER A 96 1.33 11.82 6.35
C SER A 96 2.09 12.86 5.55
N SER A 97 1.36 13.78 4.93
CA SER A 97 1.90 14.97 4.26
C SER A 97 2.64 15.89 5.24
N THR A 98 2.35 15.74 6.54
CA THR A 98 3.02 16.42 7.64
C THR A 98 4.07 15.56 8.32
N SER A 99 4.45 14.38 7.78
CA SER A 99 5.37 13.48 8.46
C SER A 99 6.79 14.03 8.49
N SER A 100 7.02 14.96 9.41
CA SER A 100 8.29 15.31 10.00
C SER A 100 8.97 14.08 10.64
N LEU A 101 8.27 12.96 10.76
CA LEU A 101 8.76 11.69 11.32
C LEU A 101 9.63 10.90 10.34
N PHE A 102 9.36 10.97 9.03
CA PHE A 102 10.12 10.21 8.02
C PHE A 102 10.97 11.15 7.17
N GLY A 103 12.22 10.73 6.96
CA GLY A 103 13.18 11.41 6.12
C GLY A 103 13.02 11.02 4.66
N ILE A 104 13.58 11.87 3.82
CA ILE A 104 13.64 11.67 2.37
C ILE A 104 14.89 10.85 2.09
N VAL A 105 14.77 9.90 1.18
CA VAL A 105 15.88 9.06 0.73
C VAL A 105 16.71 9.84 -0.28
N LYS A 106 18.03 9.85 -0.10
CA LYS A 106 18.94 10.40 -1.10
C LYS A 106 18.94 9.50 -2.32
N MET A 107 18.59 10.06 -3.47
CA MET A 107 18.64 9.37 -4.75
C MET A 107 19.92 9.74 -5.50
N HIS A 108 20.46 8.79 -6.25
CA HIS A 108 21.55 9.06 -7.18
C HIS A 108 21.03 9.94 -8.33
N PRO A 109 21.71 11.07 -8.66
CA PRO A 109 21.15 12.11 -9.51
C PRO A 109 20.85 11.63 -10.94
N VAL A 110 21.60 10.64 -11.44
CA VAL A 110 21.47 10.15 -12.82
C VAL A 110 20.52 8.94 -12.90
N THR A 111 20.74 7.94 -12.04
CA THR A 111 20.04 6.65 -12.11
C THR A 111 18.70 6.67 -11.37
N ARG A 112 18.43 7.71 -10.58
CA ARG A 112 17.26 7.81 -9.69
C ARG A 112 17.09 6.60 -8.77
N THR A 113 18.19 5.91 -8.47
CA THR A 113 18.23 4.78 -7.54
C THR A 113 18.53 5.27 -6.13
N PRO A 114 18.01 4.60 -5.08
CA PRO A 114 18.33 4.93 -3.70
C PRO A 114 19.82 4.80 -3.44
N LEU A 115 20.39 5.77 -2.73
CA LEU A 115 21.79 5.69 -2.34
C LEU A 115 21.92 4.74 -1.15
N GLN A 116 22.39 3.53 -1.43
CA GLN A 116 22.62 2.49 -0.43
C GLN A 116 23.79 2.87 0.49
N CYS A 117 23.66 2.51 1.77
CA CYS A 117 24.68 2.72 2.78
C CYS A 117 24.90 1.43 3.59
N TYR A 118 26.10 1.27 4.16
CA TYR A 118 26.49 0.03 4.85
C TYR A 118 26.92 0.25 6.30
N ALA A 119 27.31 1.46 6.67
CA ALA A 119 27.67 1.84 8.03
C ALA A 119 27.01 3.16 8.41
N VAL A 120 26.90 3.42 9.71
CA VAL A 120 26.28 4.64 10.28
C VAL A 120 26.88 5.91 9.68
N ASN A 121 28.17 5.88 9.32
CA ASN A 121 28.94 7.02 8.85
C ASN A 121 29.07 7.07 7.31
N SER A 122 28.45 6.13 6.59
CA SER A 122 28.54 6.05 5.12
C SER A 122 27.86 7.22 4.41
N CYS A 123 26.99 7.96 5.11
CA CYS A 123 26.26 9.08 4.56
C CYS A 123 26.95 10.39 4.94
N THR A 124 27.77 10.92 4.04
CA THR A 124 28.58 12.14 4.26
C THR A 124 27.84 13.43 3.90
N PHE A 125 26.56 13.34 3.51
CA PHE A 125 25.76 14.48 3.10
C PHE A 125 25.11 15.15 4.31
N VAL A 126 25.31 16.46 4.45
CA VAL A 126 24.75 17.25 5.55
C VAL A 126 23.22 17.10 5.63
N ASP A 127 22.55 17.09 4.48
CA ASP A 127 21.08 16.98 4.42
C ASP A 127 20.55 15.55 4.53
N TYR A 128 21.43 14.54 4.40
CA TYR A 128 21.06 13.12 4.45
C TYR A 128 22.04 12.32 5.31
N PRO A 129 22.23 12.65 6.60
CA PRO A 129 23.33 12.12 7.40
C PRO A 129 23.05 10.73 7.98
N HIS A 130 21.85 10.20 7.82
CA HIS A 130 21.43 8.97 8.50
C HIS A 130 21.47 7.76 7.57
N CYS A 131 22.29 6.77 7.88
CA CYS A 131 22.21 5.46 7.26
C CYS A 131 21.19 4.58 8.00
N VAL A 132 20.01 4.40 7.41
CA VAL A 132 18.89 3.71 8.07
C VAL A 132 18.15 2.80 7.09
N PHE A 133 17.50 1.77 7.63
CA PHE A 133 16.74 0.82 6.83
C PHE A 133 15.50 1.49 6.20
N SER A 134 15.35 1.38 4.88
CA SER A 134 14.12 1.76 4.18
C SER A 134 13.27 0.51 3.95
N ASN A 135 12.05 0.53 4.49
CA ASN A 135 11.09 -0.54 4.25
C ASN A 135 10.64 -0.60 2.79
N ARG A 136 10.62 0.55 2.09
CA ARG A 136 10.27 0.61 0.66
C ARG A 136 11.28 -0.12 -0.22
N TYR A 137 12.56 -0.03 0.10
CA TYR A 137 13.63 -0.59 -0.74
C TYR A 137 14.20 -1.91 -0.22
N GLY A 138 13.96 -2.25 1.05
CA GLY A 138 14.43 -3.50 1.64
C GLY A 138 15.93 -3.50 1.99
N TYR A 139 16.56 -2.32 2.02
CA TYR A 139 17.96 -2.15 2.39
C TYR A 139 18.24 -0.78 3.03
N ASN A 140 19.43 -0.63 3.60
CA ASN A 140 19.87 0.59 4.26
C ASN A 140 20.19 1.69 3.22
N VAL A 141 19.65 2.88 3.43
CA VAL A 141 19.81 4.03 2.53
C VAL A 141 20.17 5.30 3.30
N CYS A 142 20.82 6.24 2.61
CA CYS A 142 21.06 7.57 3.17
C CYS A 142 19.77 8.38 3.22
N CYS A 143 19.44 8.87 4.42
CA CYS A 143 18.18 9.49 4.72
C CYS A 143 18.37 10.82 5.44
N SER A 144 17.43 11.75 5.23
CA SER A 144 17.42 13.03 5.96
C SER A 144 17.00 12.92 7.43
N LYS A 145 16.48 11.77 7.86
CA LYS A 145 16.08 11.50 9.26
C LYS A 145 16.40 10.07 9.68
N LYS A 146 16.31 9.80 10.98
CA LYS A 146 16.54 8.47 11.56
C LYS A 146 15.49 7.42 11.17
N ASN A 147 14.35 7.83 10.61
CA ASN A 147 13.37 6.92 10.02
C ASN A 147 13.24 7.28 8.54
N CYS A 148 13.30 6.29 7.65
CA CYS A 148 13.18 6.51 6.21
C CYS A 148 12.05 5.68 5.60
N VAL A 149 11.42 6.23 4.56
CA VAL A 149 10.40 5.52 3.78
C VAL A 149 11.06 4.45 2.92
#